data_AF-A0A930TL27-F1
#
_entry.id   AF-A0A930TL27-F1
#
_cell.length_a   1.000
_cell.length_b   1.000
_cell.length_c   1.000
_cell.angle_alpha   90.00
_cell.angle_beta   90.00
_cell.angle_gamma   90.00
#
_symmetry.space_group_name_H-M   'P 1'
#
loop_
_entity.id
_entity.type
_entity.pdbx_description
1 polymer ?
#
loop_
_entity_poly.entity_id
_entity_poly.type
_entity_poly.pdbx_seq_one_letter_code
_entity_poly.pdbx_strand_id
1 'polypeptide(L)'
;MNHNPSFELLSFLASLRNGIWLLGISSWIFGITDRSIASLADGYLSALDIVQLVTAAFFFVSWLFLKPTSLKLLSRGVDRS
;
A
#
# COMPACT_ATOMS: atom_id res chain seq x y z
N MET A 1 32.39 -14.33 11.60
CA MET A 1 31.25 -13.56 11.07
C MET A 1 30.08 -13.76 12.01
N ASN A 2 29.69 -12.74 12.79
CA ASN A 2 28.52 -12.79 13.66
C ASN A 2 27.31 -12.37 12.83
N HIS A 3 26.55 -13.33 12.32
CA HIS A 3 25.27 -13.07 11.68
C HIS A 3 24.33 -12.62 12.78
N ASN A 4 24.02 -11.33 12.85
CA ASN A 4 23.00 -10.85 13.78
C ASN A 4 21.63 -11.09 13.12
N PRO A 5 20.92 -12.19 13.43
CA PRO A 5 19.70 -12.59 12.71
C PRO A 5 18.61 -11.52 12.77
N SER A 6 18.67 -10.65 13.77
CA SER A 6 17.78 -9.50 13.91
C SER A 6 17.89 -8.50 12.76
N PHE A 7 19.09 -8.27 12.22
CA PHE A 7 19.31 -7.31 11.14
C PHE A 7 18.77 -7.80 9.79
N GLU A 8 18.98 -9.09 9.47
CA GLU A 8 18.42 -9.72 8.27
C GLU A 8 16.89 -9.81 8.34
N LEU A 9 16.32 -10.10 9.51
CA LEU A 9 14.87 -10.05 9.69
C LEU A 9 14.31 -8.65 9.48
N LEU A 10 14.96 -7.62 10.05
CA LEU A 10 14.52 -6.23 9.90
C LEU A 10 14.56 -5.75 8.45
N SER A 11 15.58 -6.13 7.68
CA SER A 11 15.69 -5.78 6.25
C SER A 11 14.66 -6.54 5.40
N PHE A 12 14.40 -7.80 5.72
CA PHE A 12 13.33 -8.58 5.10
C PHE A 12 11.96 -7.98 5.39
N LEU A 13 11.65 -7.65 6.65
CA LEU A 13 10.41 -6.99 7.07
C LEU A 13 10.21 -5.64 6.37
N ALA A 14 11.27 -4.84 6.22
CA ALA A 14 11.22 -3.59 5.48
C ALA A 14 10.85 -3.80 4.00
N SER A 15 11.44 -4.81 3.37
CA SER A 15 11.19 -5.17 1.97
C SER A 15 9.79 -5.75 1.77
N LEU A 16 9.34 -6.63 2.66
CA LEU A 16 8.01 -7.22 2.68
C LEU A 16 6.93 -6.14 2.85
N ARG A 17 7.13 -5.20 3.78
CA ARG A 17 6.21 -4.08 3.99
C ARG A 17 6.08 -3.20 2.74
N ASN A 18 7.20 -2.96 2.04
CA ASN A 18 7.17 -2.23 0.77
C ASN A 18 6.46 -3.01 -0.33
N GLY A 19 6.66 -4.33 -0.39
CA GLY A 19 5.95 -5.24 -1.28
C GLY A 19 4.43 -5.21 -1.03
N ILE A 20 3.99 -5.38 0.23
CA ILE A 20 2.58 -5.31 0.61
C ILE A 20 1.98 -3.95 0.26
N TRP A 21 2.72 -2.86 0.47
CA TRP A 21 2.25 -1.53 0.12
C TRP A 21 2.01 -1.39 -1.39
N LEU A 22 2.95 -1.83 -2.23
CA LEU A 22 2.83 -1.85 -3.69
C LEU A 22 1.71 -2.77 -4.19
N LEU A 23 1.62 -3.98 -3.64
CA LEU A 23 0.54 -4.92 -3.96
C LEU A 23 -0.82 -4.36 -3.57
N GLY A 24 -0.92 -3.68 -2.43
CA GLY A 24 -2.12 -2.97 -2.03
C GLY A 24 -2.52 -1.90 -3.03
N ILE A 25 -1.58 -1.07 -3.52
CA ILE A 25 -1.86 -0.06 -4.56
C ILE A 25 -2.45 -0.71 -5.81
N SER A 26 -1.83 -1.78 -6.30
CA SER A 26 -2.31 -2.52 -7.47
C SER A 26 -3.71 -3.10 -7.23
N SER A 27 -3.93 -3.70 -6.06
CA SER A 27 -5.22 -4.29 -5.68
C SER A 27 -6.33 -3.24 -5.58
N TRP A 28 -6.05 -2.06 -5.04
CA TRP A 28 -7.02 -0.96 -4.96
C TRP A 28 -7.39 -0.46 -6.36
N ILE A 29 -6.40 -0.22 -7.23
CA ILE A 29 -6.64 0.22 -8.61
C ILE A 29 -7.47 -0.83 -9.35
N PHE A 30 -7.09 -2.10 -9.25
CA PHE A 30 -7.79 -3.20 -9.89
C PHE A 30 -9.24 -3.32 -9.39
N GLY A 31 -9.45 -3.31 -8.07
CA GLY A 31 -10.80 -3.44 -7.49
C GLY A 31 -11.73 -2.27 -7.78
N ILE A 32 -11.20 -1.04 -7.83
CA ILE A 32 -11.97 0.14 -8.25
C ILE A 32 -12.34 0.02 -9.73
N THR A 33 -11.40 -0.39 -10.57
CA THR A 33 -11.60 -0.54 -12.02
C THR A 33 -12.62 -1.63 -12.33
N ASP A 34 -12.51 -2.80 -11.70
CA ASP A 34 -13.44 -3.93 -11.87
C ASP A 34 -14.88 -3.52 -11.57
N ARG A 35 -15.11 -2.90 -10.41
CA ARG A 35 -16.44 -2.41 -10.02
C ARG A 35 -16.94 -1.28 -10.92
N SER A 36 -16.04 -0.40 -11.37
CA SER A 36 -16.40 0.66 -12.32
C SER A 36 -16.86 0.05 -13.65
N ILE A 37 -16.14 -0.93 -14.18
CA ILE A 37 -16.48 -1.61 -15.43
C ILE A 37 -17.79 -2.39 -15.29
N ALA A 38 -18.01 -3.10 -14.18
CA ALA A 38 -19.26 -3.80 -13.91
C ALA A 38 -20.46 -2.83 -13.88
N SER A 39 -20.35 -1.73 -13.13
CA SER A 39 -21.41 -0.70 -13.07
C SER A 39 -21.65 0.00 -14.42
N LEU A 40 -20.62 0.15 -15.24
CA LEU A 40 -20.73 0.72 -16.59
C LEU A 40 -21.37 -0.28 -17.56
N ALA A 41 -21.05 -1.57 -17.44
CA ALA A 41 -21.65 -2.64 -18.24
C ALA A 41 -23.13 -2.83 -17.93
N ASP A 42 -23.52 -2.66 -16.66
CA ASP A 42 -24.92 -2.68 -16.23
C ASP A 42 -25.71 -1.42 -16.69
N GLY A 43 -25.03 -0.42 -17.25
CA GLY A 43 -25.65 0.78 -17.84
C GLY A 43 -26.28 1.74 -16.84
N TYR A 44 -26.14 1.48 -15.53
CA TYR A 44 -26.71 2.28 -14.45
C TYR A 44 -25.70 2.40 -13.31
N LEU A 45 -25.17 3.60 -13.11
CA LEU A 45 -24.42 3.93 -11.90
C LEU A 45 -25.41 4.22 -10.79
N SER A 46 -25.65 3.23 -9.93
CA SER A 46 -26.53 3.44 -8.78
C SER A 46 -25.84 4.38 -7.78
N ALA A 47 -26.62 5.16 -7.02
CA ALA A 47 -26.09 6.00 -5.96
C ALA A 47 -25.23 5.20 -4.96
N LEU A 48 -25.57 3.93 -4.76
CA LEU A 48 -24.81 2.98 -3.95
C LEU A 48 -23.41 2.73 -4.52
N ASP A 49 -23.30 2.46 -5.83
CA ASP A 49 -22.02 2.22 -6.50
C ASP A 49 -21.11 3.44 -6.37
N ILE A 50 -21.67 4.65 -6.53
CA ILE A 50 -20.94 5.91 -6.38
C ILE A 50 -20.38 6.05 -4.95
N VAL A 51 -21.22 5.84 -3.92
CA VAL A 51 -20.76 5.92 -2.52
C VAL A 51 -19.67 4.87 -2.25
N GLN A 52 -19.81 3.68 -2.83
CA GLN A 52 -18.84 2.60 -2.65
C GLN A 52 -17.52 2.87 -3.37
N LEU A 53 -17.57 3.45 -4.56
CA LEU A 53 -16.42 3.94 -5.32
C LEU A 53 -15.69 5.06 -4.57
N VAL A 54 -16.42 6.03 -4.04
CA VAL A 54 -15.85 7.12 -3.25
C VAL A 54 -15.22 6.59 -1.96
N THR A 55 -15.87 5.64 -1.29
CA THR A 55 -15.33 5.01 -0.07
C THR A 55 -14.07 4.19 -0.38
N ALA A 56 -14.08 3.41 -1.46
CA ALA A 56 -12.90 2.66 -1.91
C ALA A 56 -11.76 3.60 -2.29
N ALA A 57 -12.05 4.71 -2.97
CA ALA A 57 -11.07 5.74 -3.29
C ALA A 57 -10.50 6.42 -2.03
N PHE A 58 -11.34 6.71 -1.03
CA PHE A 58 -10.90 7.28 0.24
C PHE A 58 -9.96 6.32 0.99
N PHE A 59 -10.29 5.03 1.04
CA PHE A 59 -9.41 4.02 1.61
C PHE A 59 -8.13 3.85 0.81
N PHE A 60 -8.19 3.91 -0.51
CA PHE A 60 -7.00 3.89 -1.37
C PHE A 60 -6.07 5.07 -1.10
N VAL A 61 -6.62 6.29 -0.97
CA VAL A 61 -5.84 7.48 -0.61
C VAL A 61 -5.22 7.31 0.78
N SER A 62 -6.00 6.82 1.75
CA SER A 62 -5.48 6.50 3.10
C SER A 62 -4.36 5.46 3.05
N TRP A 63 -4.47 4.47 2.17
CA TRP A 63 -3.43 3.45 1.92
C TRP A 63 -2.15 4.04 1.31
N LEU A 64 -2.28 5.00 0.39
CA LEU A 64 -1.14 5.76 -0.15
C LEU A 64 -0.41 6.55 0.94
N PHE A 65 -1.16 7.16 1.88
CA PHE A 65 -0.58 7.87 3.02
C PHE A 65 0.12 6.94 4.02
N LEU A 66 -0.29 5.67 4.10
CA LEU A 66 0.36 4.64 4.92
C LEU A 66 1.72 4.18 4.39
N LYS A 67 2.29 4.91 3.43
CA LYS A 67 3.58 4.65 2.81
C LYS A 67 4.62 4.27 3.87
N PRO A 68 5.31 3.12 3.73
CA PRO A 68 6.34 2.73 4.67
C PRO A 68 7.45 3.79 4.67
N THR A 69 7.50 4.59 5.74
CA THR A 69 8.62 5.51 5.99
C THR A 69 9.84 4.65 6.21
N SER A 70 10.69 4.57 5.18
CA SER A 70 11.96 3.89 5.26
C SER A 70 12.74 4.48 6.43
N LEU A 71 13.30 3.59 7.25
CA LEU A 71 14.04 3.87 8.49
C LEU A 71 15.36 4.60 8.16
N LYS A 72 15.29 5.78 7.54
CA LYS A 72 16.41 6.65 7.13
C LYS A 72 17.22 7.16 8.33
N LEU A 73 16.70 6.98 9.55
CA LEU A 73 17.35 7.38 10.79
C LEU A 73 18.50 6.46 11.20
N LEU A 74 18.48 5.17 10.84
CA LEU A 74 19.54 4.22 11.23
C LEU A 74 20.84 4.41 10.42
N SER A 75 20.76 5.01 9.22
CA SER A 75 21.94 5.36 8.42
C SER A 75 22.60 6.68 8.85
N ARG A 76 21.90 7.56 9.58
CA ARG A 76 22.46 8.84 10.05
C ARG A 76 23.15 8.77 11.41
N GLY A 77 22.89 7.71 12.18
CA GLY A 77 23.54 7.47 13.48
C GLY A 77 24.89 6.75 13.36
N VAL A 78 25.08 5.93 12.33
CA VAL A 78 26.32 5.16 12.09
C VAL A 78 27.44 6.02 11.49
N ASP A 79 27.12 7.13 10.82
CA ASP A 79 28.12 8.05 10.22
C ASP A 79 28.73 9.04 11.23
N ARG A 80 28.37 8.96 12.52
CA ARG A 80 28.87 9.87 13.58
C ARG A 80 29.61 9.16 14.73
N SER A 81 29.96 7.88 14.59
CA SER A 81 30.74 7.13 15.59
C SER A 81 32.12 6.78 15.07
#